data_AF-T1AP78-F1
#
_entry.id   AF-T1AP78-F1
#
_cell.length_a   1.000
_cell.length_b   1.000
_cell.length_c   1.000
_cell.angle_alpha   90.00
_cell.angle_beta   90.00
_cell.angle_gamma   90.00
#
_symmetry.space_group_name_H-M   'P 1'
#
loop_
_entity.id
_entity.type
_entity.pdbx_description
1 polymer ?
#
loop_
_entity_poly.entity_id
_entity_poly.type
_entity_poly.pdbx_seq_one_letter_code
_entity_poly.pdbx_strand_id
1 'polypeptide(L)'
;MGLALSGEELDYLLASFRQLGRDPTDAELMMFAQVNSEHCRHKIFNARWIIDGQERAQSLFAMIRHTHERHPQGVLSAYRDNAAVMEGSHGWRYFADPRTGAYVESAEMIDILMKVETHNHPTAISPFPGAATGAGGEIRDEGATGRGAKPKAGLTGFTVSNLRIPGYERPWERPFGQPERIASALTIML
;
A
#
# COMPACT_ATOMS: atom_id res chain seq x y z
N MET A 1 19.14 9.78 -13.73
CA MET A 1 18.09 9.96 -12.69
C MET A 1 16.92 8.99 -12.84
N GLY A 2 16.51 8.56 -14.06
CA GLY A 2 15.48 7.52 -14.20
C GLY A 2 14.10 7.96 -13.69
N LEU A 3 13.69 9.20 -13.99
CA LEU A 3 12.53 9.87 -13.39
C LEU A 3 11.16 9.39 -13.93
N ALA A 4 11.15 8.68 -15.07
CA ALA A 4 9.93 8.18 -15.73
C ALA A 4 8.81 9.23 -15.90
N LEU A 5 9.19 10.49 -16.19
CA LEU A 5 8.24 11.59 -16.40
C LEU A 5 7.58 11.50 -17.78
N SER A 6 6.29 11.77 -17.82
CA SER A 6 5.53 12.01 -19.05
C SER A 6 5.87 13.37 -19.67
N GLY A 7 5.50 13.58 -20.94
CA GLY A 7 5.67 14.87 -21.61
C GLY A 7 4.97 16.01 -20.87
N GLU A 8 3.74 15.79 -20.40
CA GLU A 8 2.98 16.79 -19.64
C GLU A 8 3.65 17.16 -18.31
N GLU A 9 4.24 16.18 -17.62
CA GLU A 9 4.99 16.42 -16.38
C GLU A 9 6.28 17.21 -16.62
N LEU A 10 6.96 16.97 -17.74
CA LEU A 10 8.11 17.77 -18.16
C LEU A 10 7.72 19.21 -18.49
N ASP A 11 6.62 19.40 -19.22
CA ASP A 11 6.10 20.72 -19.56
C ASP A 11 5.70 21.50 -18.31
N TYR A 12 5.05 20.83 -17.35
CA TYR A 12 4.69 21.41 -16.05
C TYR A 12 5.93 21.87 -15.27
N LEU A 13 6.95 21.03 -15.18
CA LEU A 13 8.20 21.37 -14.47
C LEU A 13 8.92 22.52 -15.16
N LEU A 14 9.02 22.50 -16.50
CA LEU A 14 9.65 23.55 -17.27
C LEU A 14 8.96 24.90 -17.06
N ALA A 15 7.62 24.92 -17.11
CA ALA A 15 6.84 26.13 -16.84
C ALA A 15 7.05 26.63 -15.40
N SER A 16 7.02 25.73 -14.42
CA SER A 16 7.16 26.06 -13.00
C SER A 16 8.54 26.68 -12.69
N PHE A 17 9.63 26.08 -13.17
CA PHE A 17 10.98 26.57 -12.89
C PHE A 17 11.33 27.82 -13.70
N ARG A 18 10.78 27.99 -14.91
CA ARG A 18 10.83 29.27 -15.63
C ARG A 18 10.17 30.39 -14.84
N GLN A 19 9.02 30.14 -14.22
CA GLN A 19 8.34 31.13 -13.39
C GLN A 19 9.13 31.47 -12.12
N LEU A 20 9.79 30.49 -11.51
CA LEU A 20 10.65 30.69 -10.35
C LEU A 20 11.97 31.41 -10.67
N GLY A 21 12.32 31.55 -11.95
CA GLY A 21 13.53 32.25 -12.38
C GLY A 21 14.83 31.57 -11.96
N ARG A 22 14.80 30.26 -11.70
CA ARG A 22 15.97 29.45 -11.32
C ARG A 22 15.86 28.04 -11.87
N ASP A 23 17.00 27.38 -11.97
CA ASP A 23 17.05 25.97 -12.33
C ASP A 23 16.55 25.08 -11.17
N PRO A 24 15.94 23.92 -11.50
CA PRO A 24 15.62 22.91 -10.52
C PRO A 24 16.87 22.19 -10.01
N THR A 25 16.86 21.84 -8.73
CA THR A 25 17.83 20.89 -8.16
C THR A 25 17.43 19.45 -8.50
N ASP A 26 18.40 18.54 -8.47
CA ASP A 26 18.15 17.10 -8.61
C ASP A 26 17.17 16.57 -7.55
N ALA A 27 17.29 17.02 -6.30
CA ALA A 27 16.39 16.67 -5.22
C ALA A 27 14.93 17.06 -5.50
N GLU A 28 14.69 18.25 -6.05
CA GLU A 28 13.34 18.71 -6.42
C GLU A 28 12.73 17.87 -7.54
N LEU A 29 13.53 17.52 -8.55
CA LEU A 29 13.09 16.68 -9.66
C LEU A 29 12.81 15.24 -9.21
N MET A 30 13.67 14.69 -8.36
CA MET A 30 13.48 13.36 -7.78
C MET A 30 12.23 13.33 -6.90
N MET A 31 12.04 14.31 -6.02
CA MET A 31 10.84 14.44 -5.19
C MET A 31 9.58 14.51 -6.05
N PHE A 32 9.57 15.36 -7.08
CA PHE A 32 8.44 15.49 -7.99
C PHE A 32 8.11 14.17 -8.69
N ALA A 33 9.12 13.46 -9.20
CA ALA A 33 8.94 12.19 -9.89
C ALA A 33 8.36 11.10 -8.97
N GLN A 34 8.83 11.01 -7.72
CA GLN A 34 8.30 10.02 -6.77
C GLN A 34 6.84 10.30 -6.41
N VAL A 35 6.50 11.56 -6.07
CA VAL A 35 5.14 11.96 -5.68
C VAL A 35 4.13 11.80 -6.82
N ASN A 36 4.57 11.98 -8.08
CA ASN A 36 3.70 11.86 -9.26
C ASN A 36 3.79 10.49 -9.95
N SER A 37 4.49 9.52 -9.36
CA SER A 37 4.47 8.14 -9.84
C SER A 37 3.05 7.56 -9.81
N GLU A 38 2.81 6.53 -10.64
CA GLU A 38 1.52 5.81 -10.62
C GLU A 38 1.22 5.28 -9.20
N HIS A 39 2.22 4.66 -8.57
CA HIS A 39 2.12 4.06 -7.25
C HIS A 39 1.70 5.07 -6.16
N CYS A 40 2.23 6.30 -6.20
CA CYS A 40 1.86 7.32 -5.21
C CYS A 40 0.56 8.04 -5.55
N ARG A 41 0.31 8.33 -6.83
CA ARG A 41 -0.80 9.20 -7.24
C ARG A 41 -2.07 8.43 -7.60
N HIS A 42 -2.00 7.11 -7.74
CA HIS A 42 -3.12 6.24 -8.08
C HIS A 42 -3.87 6.76 -9.31
N LYS A 43 -3.12 7.11 -10.37
CA LYS A 43 -3.64 7.78 -11.58
C LYS A 43 -4.75 6.96 -12.24
N ILE A 44 -4.56 5.65 -12.37
CA ILE A 44 -5.52 4.72 -12.97
C ILE A 44 -6.83 4.68 -12.17
N PHE A 45 -6.75 4.63 -10.84
CA PHE A 45 -7.91 4.58 -9.97
C PHE A 45 -8.76 5.85 -10.01
N ASN A 46 -8.14 6.99 -10.30
CA ASN A 46 -8.80 8.29 -10.42
C ASN A 46 -9.14 8.69 -11.86
N ALA A 47 -8.75 7.87 -12.85
CA ALA A 47 -8.98 8.17 -14.25
C ALA A 47 -10.48 8.14 -14.63
N ARG A 48 -10.79 8.88 -15.70
CA ARG A 48 -12.04 8.75 -16.46
C ARG A 48 -11.92 7.57 -17.42
N TRP A 49 -12.99 6.79 -17.56
CA TRP A 49 -13.00 5.57 -18.36
C TRP A 49 -13.96 5.69 -19.54
N ILE A 50 -13.52 5.21 -20.70
CA ILE A 50 -14.36 4.98 -21.88
C ILE A 50 -14.23 3.50 -22.22
N ILE A 51 -15.35 2.77 -22.18
CA ILE A 51 -15.39 1.32 -22.43
C ILE A 51 -16.40 1.11 -23.57
N ASP A 52 -15.95 0.46 -24.65
CA ASP A 52 -16.75 0.21 -25.85
C ASP A 52 -17.37 1.50 -26.43
N GLY A 53 -16.59 2.58 -26.44
CA GLY A 53 -17.01 3.90 -26.92
C GLY A 53 -17.94 4.66 -25.97
N GLN A 54 -18.29 4.10 -24.82
CA GLN A 54 -19.15 4.74 -23.82
C GLN A 54 -18.35 5.25 -22.63
N GLU A 55 -18.51 6.53 -22.33
CA GLU A 55 -17.99 7.11 -21.12
C GLU A 55 -18.65 6.54 -19.86
N ARG A 56 -17.86 6.30 -18.82
CA ARG A 56 -18.32 5.88 -17.51
C ARG A 56 -18.37 7.06 -16.55
N ALA A 57 -19.45 7.13 -15.79
CA ALA A 57 -19.75 8.26 -14.89
C ALA A 57 -18.83 8.33 -13.65
N GLN A 58 -18.22 7.22 -13.25
CA GLN A 58 -17.43 7.12 -12.02
C GLN A 58 -16.02 6.57 -12.33
N SER A 59 -15.03 7.07 -11.60
CA SER A 59 -13.71 6.43 -11.54
C SER A 59 -13.76 5.14 -10.71
N LEU A 60 -12.72 4.30 -10.80
CA LEU A 60 -12.63 3.11 -9.96
C LEU A 60 -12.69 3.47 -8.47
N PHE A 61 -11.97 4.50 -8.05
CA PHE A 61 -11.97 4.94 -6.65
C PHE A 61 -13.33 5.51 -6.21
N ALA A 62 -14.04 6.19 -7.10
CA ALA A 62 -15.41 6.65 -6.82
C ALA A 62 -16.37 5.46 -6.61
N MET A 63 -16.25 4.40 -7.42
CA MET A 63 -17.04 3.18 -7.21
C MET A 63 -16.72 2.50 -5.87
N ILE A 64 -15.45 2.51 -5.43
CA ILE A 64 -15.07 1.99 -4.10
C ILE A 64 -15.69 2.85 -2.98
N ARG A 65 -15.57 4.18 -3.06
CA ARG A 65 -16.17 5.10 -2.07
C ARG A 65 -17.69 4.97 -1.97
N HIS A 66 -18.35 4.59 -3.07
CA HIS A 66 -19.79 4.36 -3.08
C HIS A 66 -20.23 3.27 -2.08
N THR A 67 -19.37 2.29 -1.78
CA THR A 67 -19.68 1.26 -0.77
C THR A 67 -19.84 1.87 0.62
N HIS A 68 -18.95 2.79 1.00
CA HIS A 68 -19.04 3.53 2.26
C HIS A 68 -20.21 4.53 2.27
N GLU A 69 -20.47 5.22 1.16
CA GLU A 69 -21.64 6.11 1.03
C GLU A 69 -22.97 5.37 1.29
N ARG A 70 -23.06 4.11 0.84
CA ARG A 70 -24.24 3.27 1.03
C ARG A 70 -24.33 2.62 2.41
N HIS A 71 -23.17 2.30 3.00
CA HIS A 71 -23.08 1.57 4.27
C HIS A 71 -22.05 2.21 5.21
N PRO A 72 -22.35 3.42 5.75
CA PRO A 72 -21.42 4.13 6.62
C PRO A 72 -21.43 3.63 8.08
N GLN A 73 -22.39 2.78 8.45
CA GLN A 73 -22.61 2.39 9.84
C GLN A 73 -21.38 1.69 10.43
N GLY A 74 -20.96 2.12 11.62
CA GLY A 74 -19.79 1.57 12.31
C GLY A 74 -18.45 1.99 11.73
N VAL A 75 -18.38 2.83 10.68
CA VAL A 75 -17.10 3.31 10.12
C VAL A 75 -16.72 4.64 10.76
N LEU A 76 -15.59 4.66 11.47
CA LEU A 76 -15.05 5.84 12.13
C LEU A 76 -14.09 6.61 11.21
N SER A 77 -13.33 5.91 10.38
CA SER A 77 -12.43 6.51 9.38
C SER A 77 -12.33 5.68 8.11
N ALA A 78 -12.47 6.33 6.95
CA ALA A 78 -12.22 5.74 5.64
C ALA A 78 -11.67 6.82 4.70
N TYR A 79 -10.67 6.48 3.88
CA TYR A 79 -10.10 7.32 2.82
C TYR A 79 -9.47 8.66 3.25
N ARG A 80 -9.12 8.81 4.54
CA ARG A 80 -8.56 10.04 5.11
C ARG A 80 -7.37 9.82 6.06
N ASP A 81 -6.85 8.61 6.08
CA ASP A 81 -5.72 8.19 6.92
C ASP A 81 -5.04 6.98 6.24
N ASN A 82 -3.94 6.50 6.82
CA ASN A 82 -3.19 5.36 6.31
C ASN A 82 -3.90 4.02 6.54
N ALA A 83 -4.90 3.96 7.42
CA ALA A 83 -5.76 2.80 7.66
C ALA A 83 -7.24 3.20 7.81
N ALA A 84 -8.13 2.25 7.58
CA ALA A 84 -9.54 2.41 7.95
C ALA A 84 -9.75 2.07 9.42
N VAL A 85 -10.77 2.67 10.05
CA VAL A 85 -11.15 2.39 11.46
C VAL A 85 -12.64 2.16 11.54
N MET A 86 -13.04 1.09 12.22
CA MET A 86 -14.43 0.78 12.55
C MET A 86 -14.64 0.69 14.05
N GLU A 87 -15.88 0.90 14.48
CA GLU A 87 -16.33 0.69 15.85
C GLU A 87 -15.97 -0.72 16.31
N GLY A 88 -15.37 -0.79 17.50
CA GLY A 88 -15.03 -2.06 18.11
C GLY A 88 -15.98 -2.42 19.25
N SER A 89 -15.44 -2.72 20.41
CA SER A 89 -16.25 -3.11 21.57
C SER A 89 -15.71 -2.49 22.85
N HIS A 90 -16.59 -2.29 23.83
CA HIS A 90 -16.17 -2.00 25.20
C HIS A 90 -15.36 -3.18 25.72
N GLY A 91 -14.17 -2.88 26.26
CA GLY A 91 -13.29 -3.88 26.82
C GLY A 91 -12.26 -3.27 27.75
N TRP A 92 -11.33 -4.10 28.18
CA TRP A 92 -10.24 -3.70 29.07
C TRP A 92 -8.95 -3.55 28.28
N ARG A 93 -8.39 -2.33 28.27
CA ARG A 93 -7.03 -2.11 27.78
C ARG A 93 -6.04 -2.24 28.95
N TYR A 94 -5.04 -3.09 28.77
CA TYR A 94 -4.00 -3.33 29.76
C TYR A 94 -2.68 -2.68 29.34
N PHE A 95 -2.12 -1.83 30.20
CA PHE A 95 -0.85 -1.13 29.94
C PHE A 95 -0.18 -0.70 31.25
N ALA A 96 1.10 -0.32 31.19
CA ALA A 96 1.80 0.23 32.35
C ALA A 96 1.42 1.70 32.57
N ASP A 97 0.96 2.06 33.77
CA ASP A 97 0.69 3.47 34.12
C ASP A 97 2.02 4.26 34.03
N PRO A 98 2.09 5.36 33.26
CA PRO A 98 3.33 6.09 33.02
C PRO A 98 3.91 6.77 34.27
N ARG A 99 3.13 6.91 35.35
CA ARG A 99 3.56 7.52 36.62
C ARG A 99 4.08 6.49 37.61
N THR A 100 3.49 5.29 37.64
CA THR A 100 3.82 4.27 38.66
C THR A 100 4.61 3.09 38.10
N GLY A 101 4.57 2.86 36.78
CA GLY A 101 5.14 1.69 36.13
C GLY A 101 4.39 0.38 36.40
N ALA A 102 3.35 0.40 37.25
CA ALA A 102 2.52 -0.76 37.50
C ALA A 102 1.56 -0.98 36.32
N TYR A 103 1.29 -2.24 36.00
CA TYR A 103 0.26 -2.56 35.03
C TYR A 103 -1.14 -2.28 35.59
N VAL A 104 -1.99 -1.68 34.76
CA VAL A 104 -3.37 -1.32 35.10
C VAL A 104 -4.32 -1.70 33.97
N GLU A 105 -5.59 -1.89 34.32
CA GLU A 105 -6.69 -2.09 33.38
C GLU A 105 -7.51 -0.79 33.23
N SER A 106 -7.87 -0.44 31.99
CA SER A 106 -8.75 0.68 31.67
C SER A 106 -9.97 0.16 30.91
N ALA A 107 -11.17 0.39 31.43
CA ALA A 107 -12.41 0.10 30.72
C ALA A 107 -12.67 1.21 29.68
N GLU A 108 -12.61 0.86 28.40
CA GLU A 108 -12.75 1.83 27.30
C GLU A 108 -13.31 1.18 26.04
N MET A 109 -13.69 2.02 25.06
CA MET A 109 -13.98 1.57 23.71
C MET A 109 -12.68 1.18 23.00
N ILE A 110 -12.59 -0.06 22.53
CA ILE A 110 -11.44 -0.58 21.80
C ILE A 110 -11.83 -0.74 20.33
N ASP A 111 -11.70 0.35 19.56
CA ASP A 111 -11.96 0.36 18.12
C ASP A 111 -10.92 -0.45 17.33
N ILE A 112 -11.28 -0.80 16.09
CA ILE A 112 -10.51 -1.71 15.25
C ILE A 112 -10.06 -0.97 14.00
N LEU A 113 -8.74 -0.86 13.83
CA LEU A 113 -8.14 -0.44 12.57
C LEU A 113 -7.90 -1.63 11.64
N MET A 114 -7.85 -1.37 10.34
CA MET A 114 -7.50 -2.38 9.34
C MET A 114 -6.79 -1.75 8.14
N LYS A 115 -5.74 -2.42 7.68
CA LYS A 115 -4.96 -2.09 6.48
C LYS A 115 -4.45 -3.37 5.83
N VAL A 116 -4.20 -3.30 4.52
CA VAL A 116 -3.53 -4.35 3.74
C VAL A 116 -2.65 -3.64 2.72
N GLU A 117 -1.42 -4.10 2.59
CA GLU A 117 -0.47 -3.65 1.57
C GLU A 117 0.08 -4.83 0.76
N THR A 118 0.73 -4.51 -0.35
CA THR A 118 1.45 -5.50 -1.17
C THR A 118 2.86 -5.00 -1.44
N HIS A 119 3.82 -5.91 -1.61
CA HIS A 119 5.21 -5.54 -1.90
C HIS A 119 5.80 -6.35 -3.06
N ASN A 120 5.03 -6.45 -4.14
CA ASN A 120 5.22 -7.42 -5.22
C ASN A 120 6.58 -7.27 -5.93
N HIS A 121 6.90 -6.07 -6.41
CA HIS A 121 8.11 -5.85 -7.23
C HIS A 121 9.40 -6.13 -6.44
N PRO A 122 9.60 -5.61 -5.21
CA PRO A 122 10.78 -5.96 -4.42
C PRO A 122 10.87 -7.44 -4.06
N THR A 123 9.74 -8.08 -3.72
CA THR A 123 9.72 -9.53 -3.44
C THR A 123 10.12 -10.37 -4.65
N ALA A 124 9.81 -9.94 -5.87
CA ALA A 124 10.28 -10.62 -7.08
C ALA A 124 11.81 -10.54 -7.28
N ILE A 125 12.48 -9.51 -6.74
CA ILE A 125 13.93 -9.31 -6.86
C ILE A 125 14.69 -9.94 -5.68
N SER A 126 14.24 -9.66 -4.46
CA SER A 126 14.85 -10.16 -3.22
C SER A 126 13.73 -10.55 -2.24
N PRO A 127 13.32 -11.82 -2.22
CA PRO A 127 12.07 -12.23 -1.58
C PRO A 127 12.02 -11.95 -0.08
N PHE A 128 13.06 -12.34 0.66
CA PHE A 128 13.08 -12.17 2.12
C PHE A 128 12.95 -10.71 2.56
N PRO A 129 13.83 -9.77 2.14
CA PRO A 129 13.68 -8.37 2.54
C PRO A 129 12.42 -7.75 1.92
N GLY A 130 12.02 -8.12 0.70
CA GLY A 130 10.78 -7.61 0.08
C GLY A 130 9.53 -7.98 0.87
N ALA A 131 9.40 -9.23 1.32
CA ALA A 131 8.29 -9.64 2.19
C ALA A 131 8.36 -8.97 3.57
N ALA A 132 9.57 -8.92 4.17
CA ALA A 132 9.78 -8.33 5.49
C ALA A 132 9.47 -6.82 5.53
N THR A 133 9.91 -6.04 4.54
CA THR A 133 9.59 -4.61 4.48
C THR A 133 8.16 -4.35 4.08
N GLY A 134 7.49 -5.30 3.41
CA GLY A 134 6.06 -5.24 3.13
C GLY A 134 5.25 -5.29 4.41
N ALA A 135 5.51 -6.29 5.26
CA ALA A 135 4.93 -6.36 6.60
C ALA A 135 5.35 -5.15 7.47
N GLY A 136 6.62 -4.76 7.43
CA GLY A 136 7.12 -3.64 8.21
C GLY A 136 6.51 -2.29 7.80
N GLY A 137 6.18 -2.09 6.53
CA GLY A 137 5.47 -0.91 6.03
C GLY A 137 4.06 -0.83 6.55
N GLU A 138 3.32 -1.93 6.37
CA GLU A 138 1.93 -2.07 6.78
C GLU A 138 1.78 -1.88 8.32
N ILE A 139 2.63 -2.51 9.13
CA ILE A 139 2.63 -2.33 10.60
C ILE A 139 2.88 -0.86 11.02
N ARG A 140 3.68 -0.10 10.25
CA ARG A 140 3.90 1.34 10.55
C ARG A 140 2.66 2.16 10.26
N ASP A 141 1.91 1.83 9.21
CA ASP A 141 0.65 2.50 8.90
C ASP A 141 -0.40 2.26 9.98
N GLU A 142 -0.50 1.03 10.48
CA GLU A 142 -1.34 0.72 11.64
C GLU A 142 -0.96 1.59 12.85
N GLY A 143 0.33 1.66 13.18
CA GLY A 143 0.83 2.47 14.31
C GLY A 143 0.64 3.98 14.12
N ALA A 144 0.70 4.47 12.88
CA ALA A 144 0.56 5.89 12.53
C ALA A 144 -0.90 6.35 12.38
N THR A 145 -1.88 5.44 12.48
CA THR A 145 -3.30 5.77 12.36
C THR A 145 -3.73 6.76 13.44
N GLY A 146 -4.42 7.82 13.05
CA GLY A 146 -4.90 8.88 13.94
C GLY A 146 -3.76 9.62 14.64
N ARG A 147 -3.74 9.52 15.98
CA ARG A 147 -2.70 10.14 16.83
C ARG A 147 -1.76 9.09 17.44
N GLY A 148 -1.72 7.90 16.85
CA GLY A 148 -1.04 6.73 17.38
C GLY A 148 -2.02 5.63 17.73
N ALA A 149 -1.82 4.45 17.15
CA ALA A 149 -2.58 3.24 17.47
C ALA A 149 -1.64 2.05 17.72
N LYS A 150 -2.21 0.85 17.93
CA LYS A 150 -1.44 -0.34 18.31
C LYS A 150 -1.79 -1.53 17.40
N PRO A 151 -0.84 -2.01 16.59
CA PRO A 151 -0.97 -3.27 15.86
C PRO A 151 -1.36 -4.44 16.75
N LYS A 152 -2.19 -5.36 16.22
CA LYS A 152 -2.68 -6.52 16.99
C LYS A 152 -2.45 -7.86 16.31
N ALA A 153 -2.86 -8.01 15.06
CA ALA A 153 -2.76 -9.27 14.33
C ALA A 153 -2.56 -8.99 12.84
N GLY A 154 -1.66 -9.74 12.21
CA GLY A 154 -1.40 -9.64 10.78
C GLY A 154 -1.91 -10.85 10.01
N LEU A 155 -2.10 -10.66 8.70
CA LEU A 155 -2.34 -11.72 7.72
C LEU A 155 -1.26 -11.66 6.64
N THR A 156 -1.04 -12.77 5.94
CA THR A 156 -0.11 -12.81 4.80
C THR A 156 -0.74 -13.54 3.62
N GLY A 157 -0.35 -13.14 2.41
CA GLY A 157 -0.85 -13.73 1.17
C GLY A 157 0.26 -13.76 0.12
N PHE A 158 0.42 -14.92 -0.52
CA PHE A 158 1.37 -15.12 -1.61
C PHE A 158 0.64 -15.74 -2.80
N THR A 159 0.98 -15.27 -4.00
CA THR A 159 0.58 -15.88 -5.25
C THR A 159 1.82 -15.96 -6.14
N VAL A 160 2.20 -17.17 -6.52
CA VAL A 160 3.43 -17.45 -7.28
C VAL A 160 3.14 -18.42 -8.42
N SER A 161 4.08 -18.51 -9.37
CA SER A 161 4.05 -19.54 -10.41
C SER A 161 4.23 -20.96 -9.83
N ASN A 162 4.25 -21.98 -10.68
CA ASN A 162 4.52 -23.35 -10.25
C ASN A 162 5.86 -23.45 -9.51
N LEU A 163 5.87 -24.16 -8.37
CA LEU A 163 7.04 -24.28 -7.51
C LEU A 163 8.12 -25.13 -8.16
N ARG A 164 7.72 -26.21 -8.85
CA ARG A 164 8.64 -27.15 -9.50
C ARG A 164 9.75 -27.58 -8.54
N ILE A 165 9.33 -28.08 -7.38
CA ILE A 165 10.24 -28.55 -6.32
C ILE A 165 11.10 -29.68 -6.90
N PRO A 166 12.44 -29.57 -6.87
CA PRO A 166 13.33 -30.59 -7.43
C PRO A 166 13.07 -31.97 -6.85
N GLY A 167 12.79 -32.95 -7.71
CA GLY A 167 12.46 -34.33 -7.30
C GLY A 167 11.05 -34.52 -6.76
N TYR A 168 10.20 -33.49 -6.83
CA TYR A 168 8.80 -33.52 -6.42
C TYR A 168 7.89 -32.74 -7.38
N GLU A 169 8.23 -32.73 -8.67
CA GLU A 169 7.45 -32.05 -9.69
C GLU A 169 6.07 -32.68 -9.88
N ARG A 170 5.08 -31.84 -10.23
CA ARG A 170 3.69 -32.28 -10.46
C ARG A 170 3.35 -32.38 -11.94
N PRO A 171 2.42 -33.27 -12.34
CA PRO A 171 2.08 -33.48 -13.76
C PRO A 171 1.56 -32.24 -14.50
N TRP A 172 1.03 -31.25 -13.78
CA TRP A 172 0.53 -30.00 -14.36
C TRP A 172 1.60 -28.91 -14.50
N GLU A 173 2.77 -29.08 -13.89
CA GLU A 173 3.81 -28.06 -13.91
C GLU A 173 4.59 -28.08 -15.22
N ARG A 174 4.80 -26.89 -15.81
CA ARG A 174 5.53 -26.75 -17.08
C ARG A 174 6.67 -25.72 -16.98
N PRO A 175 7.81 -25.95 -17.65
CA PRO A 175 8.88 -24.98 -17.76
C PRO A 175 8.54 -23.88 -18.78
N PHE A 176 8.17 -22.70 -18.32
CA PHE A 176 7.97 -21.53 -19.20
C PHE A 176 9.18 -20.58 -19.27
N GLY A 177 10.21 -20.85 -18.45
CA GLY A 177 11.33 -19.93 -18.25
C GLY A 177 10.98 -18.77 -17.31
N GLN A 178 11.98 -17.98 -16.95
CA GLN A 178 11.82 -16.73 -16.20
C GLN A 178 12.96 -15.76 -16.53
N PRO A 179 12.79 -14.44 -16.36
CA PRO A 179 13.90 -13.50 -16.41
C PRO A 179 15.00 -13.85 -15.39
N GLU A 180 16.27 -13.75 -15.79
CA GLU A 180 17.41 -14.04 -14.90
C GLU A 180 17.49 -13.11 -13.67
N ARG A 181 16.90 -11.91 -13.78
CA ARG A 181 16.92 -10.88 -12.72
C ARG A 181 15.85 -11.04 -11.64
N ILE A 182 15.01 -12.07 -11.70
CA ILE A 182 13.96 -12.32 -10.70
C ILE A 182 14.13 -13.68 -10.03
N ALA A 183 13.67 -13.78 -8.79
CA ALA A 183 13.62 -15.02 -8.04
C ALA A 183 12.59 -15.99 -8.63
N SER A 184 12.84 -17.30 -8.50
CA SER A 184 11.86 -18.33 -8.86
C SER A 184 10.70 -18.37 -7.87
N ALA A 185 9.56 -18.95 -8.28
CA ALA A 185 8.42 -19.16 -7.39
C ALA A 185 8.80 -19.96 -6.13
N LEU A 186 9.63 -20.99 -6.27
CA LEU A 186 10.15 -21.75 -5.14
C LEU A 186 10.99 -20.87 -4.20
N THR A 187 11.88 -20.05 -4.75
CA THR A 187 12.72 -19.13 -3.96
C THR A 187 11.90 -18.09 -3.21
N ILE A 188 10.74 -17.69 -3.72
CA ILE A 188 9.84 -16.75 -3.03
C ILE A 188 9.13 -17.43 -1.84
N MET A 189 8.90 -18.74 -1.91
CA MET A 189 8.13 -19.50 -0.91
C MET A 189 8.98 -20.18 0.16
N LEU A 190 10.32 -20.05 0.10
CA LEU A 190 11.27 -20.56 1.09
C LEU A 190 11.77 -19.42 2.00
#